data_AF-A0A136IZM7-F1
#
_entry.id   AF-A0A136IZM7-F1
#
_cell.length_a   1.000
_cell.length_b   1.000
_cell.length_c   1.000
_cell.angle_alpha   90.00
_cell.angle_beta   90.00
_cell.angle_gamma   90.00
#
_symmetry.space_group_name_H-M   'P 1'
#
loop_
_entity.id
_entity.type
_entity.pdbx_description
1 polymer ?
#
loop_
_entity_poly.entity_id
_entity_poly.type
_entity_poly.pdbx_seq_one_letter_code
_entity_poly.pdbx_strand_id
1 'polypeptide(L)'
;MRTHTKILPLVSLLLLLACELDTTRAELSPPQVDYDIANDVNSDGLPSPMNTYRFAAMASNLNVFKQPLKLFSQQPMTGFFRDGYCRTTTDGPGSSTVAADPGNHAVAGIVTDEFLDFSASRGNDLRTVGLSGGCRWCLCTSRWLEAYQAFRAGRISEMGVPRVDLHATEDSALAKVDLEVFKRFEVKHEDVSPRGGN
;
A
#
# COMPACT_ATOMS: atom_id res chain seq x y z
N MET A 1 5.43 18.66 45.38
CA MET A 1 4.84 18.46 44.04
C MET A 1 5.93 17.94 43.12
N ARG A 2 6.01 16.62 42.91
CA ARG A 2 6.99 16.01 41.99
C ARG A 2 6.36 15.97 40.61
N THR A 3 6.85 16.81 39.70
CA THR A 3 6.54 16.73 38.28
C THR A 3 7.21 15.48 37.72
N HIS A 4 6.41 14.45 37.42
CA HIS A 4 6.88 13.29 36.68
C HIS A 4 7.06 13.69 35.22
N THR A 5 8.27 14.09 34.85
CA THR A 5 8.69 14.13 33.45
C THR A 5 8.77 12.69 32.96
N LYS A 6 7.78 12.25 32.18
CA LYS A 6 7.81 10.94 31.53
C LYS A 6 8.94 10.95 30.50
N ILE A 7 10.05 10.30 30.83
CA ILE A 7 11.13 10.02 29.89
C ILE A 7 10.59 8.92 28.97
N LEU A 8 10.24 9.28 27.73
CA LEU A 8 9.97 8.28 26.70
C LEU A 8 11.29 7.54 26.40
N PRO A 9 11.33 6.20 26.41
CA PRO A 9 12.56 5.45 26.16
C PRO A 9 13.06 5.71 24.73
N LEU A 10 14.38 5.88 24.55
CA LEU A 10 15.01 6.16 23.24
C LEU A 10 14.62 5.17 22.13
N VAL A 11 14.25 3.93 22.49
CA VAL A 11 13.80 2.90 21.54
C VAL A 11 12.45 3.27 20.91
N SER A 12 11.55 3.90 21.68
CA SER A 12 10.27 4.40 21.18
C SER A 12 10.44 5.56 20.21
N LEU A 13 11.48 6.37 20.38
CA LEU A 13 11.78 7.49 19.49
C LEU A 13 12.35 7.00 18.15
N LEU A 14 13.20 5.97 18.15
CA LEU A 14 13.71 5.38 16.90
C LEU A 14 12.63 4.69 16.05
N LEU A 15 11.65 4.02 16.69
CA LEU A 15 10.54 3.36 16.00
C LEU A 15 9.56 4.37 15.39
N LEU A 16 9.28 5.48 16.08
CA LEU A 16 8.48 6.58 15.53
C LEU A 16 9.13 7.18 14.27
N LEU A 17 10.46 7.33 14.26
CA LEU A 17 11.18 7.84 13.09
C LEU A 17 11.04 6.92 11.85
N ALA A 18 10.90 5.61 12.03
CA ALA A 18 10.86 4.67 10.89
C ALA A 18 9.59 4.82 10.04
N CYS A 19 8.50 5.37 10.60
CA CYS A 19 7.24 5.57 9.89
C CYS A 19 7.00 7.00 9.42
N GLU A 20 7.79 7.98 9.89
CA GLU A 20 7.71 9.38 9.47
C GLU A 20 8.64 9.72 8.29
N LEU A 21 9.57 8.83 7.94
CA LEU A 21 10.56 9.04 6.87
C LEU A 21 10.04 8.56 5.51
N ASP A 22 9.01 9.19 4.95
CA ASP A 22 8.64 8.89 3.56
C ASP A 22 8.08 10.09 2.78
N THR A 23 8.97 11.02 2.39
CA THR A 23 8.67 12.01 1.32
C THR A 23 9.88 12.43 0.46
N THR A 24 11.10 11.91 0.66
CA THR A 24 12.24 12.40 -0.15
C THR A 24 13.22 11.30 -0.55
N ARG A 25 12.82 10.39 -1.44
CA ARG A 25 13.79 9.86 -2.41
C ARG A 25 13.13 9.27 -3.64
N ALA A 26 13.29 10.01 -4.72
CA ALA A 26 13.42 9.59 -6.11
C ALA A 26 12.36 8.64 -6.66
N GLU A 27 11.68 9.13 -7.70
CA GLU A 27 11.34 8.36 -8.89
C GLU A 27 12.57 7.52 -9.31
N LEU A 28 12.74 6.35 -8.73
CA LEU A 28 13.38 5.28 -9.46
C LEU A 28 12.40 4.96 -10.56
N SER A 29 12.76 5.40 -11.76
CA SER A 29 12.08 5.01 -12.99
C SER A 29 11.80 3.50 -12.90
N PRO A 30 10.61 3.04 -13.31
CA PRO A 30 10.33 1.61 -13.36
C PRO A 30 11.49 0.92 -14.08
N PRO A 31 11.84 -0.32 -13.69
CA PRO A 31 12.89 -1.07 -14.38
C PRO A 31 12.64 -0.91 -15.88
N GLN A 32 13.61 -0.30 -16.57
CA GLN A 32 13.58 -0.20 -18.01
C GLN A 32 13.67 -1.64 -18.48
N VAL A 33 12.51 -2.25 -18.73
CA VAL A 33 12.43 -3.52 -19.41
C VAL A 33 12.88 -3.17 -20.82
N ASP A 34 14.12 -3.53 -21.14
CA ASP A 34 14.67 -3.41 -22.48
C ASP A 34 13.87 -4.36 -23.40
N TYR A 35 12.74 -3.87 -23.87
CA TYR A 35 11.96 -4.49 -24.92
C TYR A 35 12.36 -3.77 -26.21
N ASP A 36 13.00 -4.50 -27.12
CA ASP A 36 13.30 -4.05 -28.48
C ASP A 36 12.03 -3.52 -29.16
N ILE A 37 11.81 -2.19 -29.13
CA ILE A 37 10.74 -1.48 -29.85
C ILE A 37 11.13 -1.29 -31.32
N ALA A 38 11.66 -2.34 -31.95
CA ALA A 38 12.14 -2.22 -33.32
C ALA A 38 11.13 -2.68 -34.38
N ASN A 39 10.07 -3.41 -34.02
CA ASN A 39 9.32 -4.17 -35.04
C ASN A 39 7.78 -4.14 -34.99
N ASP A 40 7.10 -3.18 -34.33
CA ASP A 40 5.62 -3.17 -34.40
C ASP A 40 5.00 -1.77 -34.19
N VAL A 41 5.35 -0.82 -35.08
CA VAL A 41 4.58 0.42 -35.27
C VAL A 41 3.59 0.24 -36.41
N ASN A 42 2.37 0.78 -36.27
CA ASN A 42 1.50 0.98 -37.44
C ASN A 42 2.20 1.94 -38.42
N SER A 43 1.73 1.98 -39.68
CA SER A 43 2.28 2.85 -40.75
C SER A 43 2.48 4.32 -40.37
N ASP A 44 1.77 4.78 -39.33
CA ASP A 44 1.72 6.17 -38.91
C ASP A 44 2.59 6.46 -37.65
N GLY A 45 3.38 5.48 -37.18
CA GLY A 45 4.32 5.66 -36.07
C GLY A 45 3.68 5.77 -34.67
N LEU A 46 2.37 5.55 -34.56
CA LEU A 46 1.63 5.61 -33.29
C LEU A 46 1.35 4.20 -32.75
N PRO A 47 1.49 3.93 -31.43
CA PRO A 47 1.12 2.64 -30.86
C PRO A 47 -0.37 2.34 -31.07
N SER A 48 -0.68 1.18 -31.64
CA SER A 48 -2.06 0.72 -31.85
C SER A 48 -2.79 0.59 -30.49
N PRO A 49 -4.07 0.98 -30.38
CA PRO A 49 -4.83 0.88 -29.12
C PRO A 49 -4.91 -0.55 -28.57
N MET A 50 -4.82 -1.58 -29.42
CA MET A 50 -4.72 -2.99 -28.97
C MET A 50 -3.39 -3.31 -28.29
N ASN A 51 -2.33 -2.54 -28.54
CA ASN A 51 -1.02 -2.78 -27.96
C ASN A 51 -0.92 -2.23 -26.53
N THR A 52 -1.56 -1.10 -26.23
CA THR A 52 -1.73 -0.60 -24.84
C THR A 52 -2.41 -1.63 -23.93
N TYR A 53 -3.40 -2.36 -24.44
CA TYR A 53 -4.02 -3.48 -23.71
C TYR A 53 -3.08 -4.69 -23.54
N ARG A 54 -2.21 -4.97 -24.52
CA ARG A 54 -1.18 -6.02 -24.40
C ARG A 54 -0.08 -5.63 -23.41
N PHE A 55 0.35 -4.38 -23.37
CA PHE A 55 1.33 -3.89 -22.39
C PHE A 55 0.77 -3.85 -20.97
N ALA A 56 -0.49 -3.45 -20.78
CA ALA A 56 -1.18 -3.57 -19.48
C ALA A 56 -1.40 -5.03 -19.08
N ALA A 57 -1.66 -5.93 -20.04
CA ALA A 57 -1.74 -7.38 -19.81
C ALA A 57 -0.38 -8.05 -19.55
N MET A 58 0.74 -7.38 -19.88
CA MET A 58 2.11 -7.84 -19.62
C MET A 58 2.73 -7.24 -18.34
N ALA A 59 2.14 -6.18 -17.78
CA ALA A 59 2.55 -5.66 -16.48
C ALA A 59 2.19 -6.67 -15.39
N SER A 60 3.19 -7.11 -14.61
CA SER A 60 3.06 -8.28 -13.74
C SER A 60 2.09 -8.08 -12.57
N ASN A 61 1.74 -6.84 -12.19
CA ASN A 61 0.73 -6.55 -11.17
C ASN A 61 0.04 -5.20 -11.44
N LEU A 62 -1.28 -5.14 -11.33
CA LEU A 62 -2.09 -3.96 -11.61
C LEU A 62 -2.73 -3.41 -10.33
N ASN A 63 -2.88 -2.09 -10.26
CA ASN A 63 -3.65 -1.45 -9.19
C ASN A 63 -5.16 -1.52 -9.44
N VAL A 64 -5.97 -1.06 -8.49
CA VAL A 64 -7.45 -1.08 -8.57
C VAL A 64 -8.03 -0.30 -9.77
N PHE A 65 -7.24 0.54 -10.45
CA PHE A 65 -7.60 1.23 -11.69
C PHE A 65 -7.16 0.50 -12.96
N LYS A 66 -6.63 -0.73 -12.83
CA LYS A 66 -6.03 -1.52 -13.92
C LYS A 66 -4.84 -0.83 -14.58
N GLN A 67 -4.11 -0.03 -13.81
CA GLN A 67 -2.85 0.59 -14.20
C GLN A 67 -1.67 -0.12 -13.51
N PRO A 68 -0.41 0.08 -13.95
CA PRO A 68 0.74 -0.48 -13.26
C PRO A 68 0.75 -0.14 -11.75
N LEU A 69 1.02 -1.15 -10.92
CA LEU A 69 1.07 -0.98 -9.46
C LEU A 69 2.25 -0.09 -9.04
N LYS A 70 1.99 0.93 -8.22
CA LYS A 70 3.04 1.83 -7.71
C LYS A 70 3.77 1.24 -6.50
N LEU A 71 5.03 1.64 -6.33
CA LEU A 71 5.79 1.40 -5.10
C LEU A 71 5.07 2.09 -3.94
N PHE A 72 4.86 1.38 -2.82
CA PHE A 72 4.12 1.92 -1.68
C PHE A 72 5.03 2.43 -0.56
N SER A 73 5.92 1.58 -0.05
CA SER A 73 6.81 1.94 1.07
C SER A 73 8.04 1.06 1.12
N GLN A 74 9.20 1.68 1.31
CA GLN A 74 10.46 0.98 1.57
C GLN A 74 10.94 1.18 3.02
N GLN A 75 10.36 2.15 3.73
CA GLN A 75 10.67 2.48 5.12
C GLN A 75 9.37 2.83 5.85
N PRO A 76 8.78 1.86 6.58
CA PRO A 76 9.23 0.47 6.74
C PRO A 76 9.10 -0.35 5.45
N MET A 77 9.99 -1.33 5.26
CA MET A 77 9.91 -2.26 4.13
C MET A 77 8.63 -3.10 4.24
N THR A 78 7.74 -2.95 3.26
CA THR A 78 6.43 -3.61 3.26
C THR A 78 6.24 -4.60 2.11
N GLY A 79 5.02 -5.12 1.95
CA GLY A 79 4.66 -6.11 0.94
C GLY A 79 4.97 -7.53 1.38
N PHE A 80 4.16 -8.50 0.95
CA PHE A 80 4.37 -9.92 1.30
C PHE A 80 5.77 -10.40 0.86
N PHE A 81 6.22 -9.97 -0.31
CA PHE A 81 7.54 -10.29 -0.87
C PHE A 81 8.67 -9.37 -0.37
N ARG A 82 8.38 -8.41 0.53
CA ARG A 82 9.36 -7.47 1.11
C ARG A 82 10.14 -6.66 0.07
N ASP A 83 9.42 -6.15 -0.93
CA ASP A 83 9.95 -5.31 -2.01
C ASP A 83 9.28 -3.92 -2.09
N GLY A 84 8.39 -3.62 -1.14
CA GLY A 84 7.69 -2.35 -1.03
C GLY A 84 6.45 -2.19 -1.89
N TYR A 85 6.05 -3.23 -2.64
CA TYR A 85 4.80 -3.25 -3.41
C TYR A 85 3.75 -4.10 -2.70
N CYS A 86 2.48 -3.67 -2.76
CA CYS A 86 1.36 -4.47 -2.26
C CYS A 86 0.87 -5.48 -3.30
N ARG A 87 1.80 -6.20 -3.92
CA ARG A 87 1.50 -7.26 -4.88
C ARG A 87 1.31 -8.60 -4.19
N THR A 88 0.38 -9.41 -4.69
CA THR A 88 0.08 -10.74 -4.13
C THR A 88 0.68 -11.88 -4.96
N THR A 89 1.24 -11.57 -6.14
CA THR A 89 1.93 -12.52 -7.01
C THR A 89 3.29 -12.02 -7.50
N THR A 90 4.21 -12.93 -7.84
CA THR A 90 5.52 -12.59 -8.42
C THR A 90 5.52 -12.34 -9.91
N ASP A 91 4.59 -12.97 -10.65
CA ASP A 91 4.54 -12.91 -12.10
C ASP A 91 3.08 -12.78 -12.59
N GLY A 92 2.91 -12.33 -13.84
CA GLY A 92 1.60 -12.18 -14.47
C GLY A 92 0.90 -13.51 -14.80
N PRO A 93 -0.38 -13.45 -15.23
CA PRO A 93 -1.16 -14.63 -15.57
C PRO A 93 -0.47 -15.46 -16.66
N GLY A 94 -0.26 -16.75 -16.38
CA GLY A 94 0.40 -17.69 -17.30
C GLY A 94 1.86 -18.03 -16.97
N SER A 95 2.46 -17.41 -15.94
CA SER A 95 3.76 -17.85 -15.43
C SER A 95 3.66 -19.19 -14.67
N SER A 96 4.58 -20.11 -14.95
CA SER A 96 4.68 -21.43 -14.32
C SER A 96 5.30 -21.39 -12.91
N THR A 97 5.73 -20.23 -12.42
CA THR A 97 6.50 -20.06 -11.17
C THR A 97 5.87 -19.10 -10.17
N VAL A 98 4.57 -18.83 -10.28
CA VAL A 98 3.87 -17.83 -9.45
C VAL A 98 3.88 -18.24 -7.98
N ALA A 99 4.67 -17.55 -7.16
CA ALA A 99 4.47 -17.52 -5.72
C ALA A 99 3.26 -16.63 -5.42
N ALA A 100 2.34 -17.11 -4.59
CA ALA A 100 1.11 -16.42 -4.24
C ALA A 100 1.04 -16.13 -2.73
N ASP A 101 0.58 -14.94 -2.38
CA ASP A 101 0.28 -14.54 -1.01
C ASP A 101 -1.13 -15.01 -0.61
N PRO A 102 -1.25 -16.02 0.28
CA PRO A 102 -2.56 -16.52 0.71
C PRO A 102 -3.35 -15.51 1.55
N GLY A 103 -2.66 -14.54 2.17
CA GLY A 103 -3.28 -13.49 2.98
C GLY A 103 -3.92 -12.38 2.15
N ASN A 104 -3.53 -12.26 0.87
CA ASN A 104 -3.89 -11.17 -0.01
C ASN A 104 -3.57 -9.81 0.66
N HIS A 105 -2.29 -9.53 0.89
CA HIS A 105 -1.76 -8.26 1.38
C HIS A 105 -1.74 -7.20 0.26
N ALA A 106 -2.89 -7.01 -0.40
CA ALA A 106 -3.04 -6.12 -1.55
C ALA A 106 -3.33 -4.66 -1.18
N VAL A 107 -3.80 -4.39 0.05
CA VAL A 107 -4.26 -3.05 0.45
C VAL A 107 -3.10 -2.20 0.94
N ALA A 108 -2.75 -1.15 0.18
CA ALA A 108 -1.75 -0.17 0.57
C ALA A 108 -2.32 0.80 1.63
N GLY A 109 -2.21 0.42 2.90
CA GLY A 109 -2.83 1.13 4.02
C GLY A 109 -1.87 2.03 4.80
N ILE A 110 -2.35 3.19 5.22
CA ILE A 110 -1.72 4.03 6.26
C ILE A 110 -2.45 3.75 7.57
N VAL A 111 -1.77 3.08 8.49
CA VAL A 111 -2.37 2.59 9.73
C VAL A 111 -2.47 3.70 10.79
N THR A 112 -3.45 3.61 11.68
CA THR A 112 -3.62 4.50 12.83
C THR A 112 -3.44 3.71 14.12
N ASP A 113 -3.19 4.39 15.24
CA ASP A 113 -3.10 3.70 16.54
C ASP A 113 -4.40 3.00 16.91
N GLU A 114 -5.56 3.59 16.59
CA GLU A 114 -6.87 2.96 16.79
C GLU A 114 -7.04 1.68 15.95
N PHE A 115 -6.62 1.70 14.68
CA PHE A 115 -6.60 0.49 13.86
C PHE A 115 -5.68 -0.57 14.45
N LEU A 116 -4.49 -0.19 14.92
CA LEU A 116 -3.52 -1.12 15.49
C LEU A 116 -4.07 -1.77 16.77
N ASP A 117 -4.74 -1.00 17.63
CA ASP A 117 -5.42 -1.50 18.83
C ASP A 117 -6.56 -2.46 18.47
N PHE A 118 -7.39 -2.06 17.49
CA PHE A 118 -8.46 -2.90 16.99
C PHE A 118 -7.92 -4.20 16.40
N SER A 119 -6.92 -4.14 15.52
CA SER A 119 -6.29 -5.30 14.88
C SER A 119 -5.71 -6.26 15.92
N ALA A 120 -5.02 -5.75 16.94
CA ALA A 120 -4.50 -6.55 18.05
C ALA A 120 -5.63 -7.27 18.80
N SER A 121 -6.75 -6.58 19.07
CA SER A 121 -7.94 -7.18 19.70
C SER A 121 -8.58 -8.32 18.88
N ARG A 122 -8.27 -8.39 17.58
CA ARG A 122 -8.71 -9.43 16.64
C ARG A 122 -7.63 -10.48 16.34
N GLY A 123 -6.60 -10.53 17.19
CA GLY A 123 -5.50 -11.50 17.11
C GLY A 123 -4.46 -11.19 16.04
N ASN A 124 -4.36 -9.94 15.58
CA ASN A 124 -3.37 -9.48 14.61
C ASN A 124 -2.61 -8.27 15.17
N ASP A 125 -1.69 -8.52 16.09
CA ASP A 125 -0.88 -7.46 16.70
C ASP A 125 0.29 -7.06 15.79
N LEU A 126 0.07 -6.00 15.01
CA LEU A 126 1.07 -5.46 14.06
C LEU A 126 2.15 -4.60 14.73
N ARG A 127 2.02 -4.28 16.02
CA ARG A 127 3.10 -3.59 16.75
C ARG A 127 4.30 -4.50 16.98
N THR A 128 4.07 -5.82 16.97
CA THR A 128 5.14 -6.83 17.05
C THR A 128 6.12 -6.78 15.88
N VAL A 129 5.67 -6.27 14.72
CA VAL A 129 6.52 -6.02 13.54
C VAL A 129 6.97 -4.56 13.43
N GLY A 130 6.79 -3.78 14.50
CA GLY A 130 7.33 -2.41 14.62
C GLY A 130 6.44 -1.30 14.08
N LEU A 131 5.15 -1.54 13.84
CA LEU A 131 4.25 -0.48 13.36
C LEU A 131 3.73 0.41 14.49
N SER A 132 3.59 1.70 14.19
CA SER A 132 2.88 2.73 14.95
C SER A 132 1.87 3.47 14.06
N GLY A 133 1.04 4.33 14.63
CA GLY A 133 0.21 5.24 13.83
C GLY A 133 1.06 6.02 12.81
N GLY A 134 0.54 6.14 11.59
CA GLY A 134 1.18 6.81 10.45
C GLY A 134 1.97 5.88 9.51
N CYS A 135 2.29 4.64 9.90
CA CYS A 135 3.07 3.76 9.04
C CYS A 135 2.32 3.37 7.76
N ARG A 136 3.05 3.32 6.64
CA ARG A 136 2.61 2.70 5.38
C ARG A 136 2.85 1.20 5.45
N TRP A 137 1.80 0.40 5.26
CA TRP A 137 1.90 -1.06 5.29
C TRP A 137 0.89 -1.74 4.37
N CYS A 138 1.33 -2.78 3.65
CA CYS A 138 0.45 -3.64 2.88
C CYS A 138 -0.35 -4.55 3.82
N LEU A 139 -1.65 -4.29 3.92
CA LEU A 139 -2.58 -4.99 4.80
C LEU A 139 -3.28 -6.13 4.06
N CYS A 140 -3.55 -7.24 4.75
CA CYS A 140 -4.48 -8.24 4.26
C CYS A 140 -5.83 -7.58 3.94
N THR A 141 -6.37 -7.82 2.75
CA THR A 141 -7.66 -7.27 2.32
C THR A 141 -8.78 -7.62 3.30
N SER A 142 -8.77 -8.84 3.87
CA SER A 142 -9.75 -9.25 4.89
C SER A 142 -9.62 -8.49 6.21
N ARG A 143 -8.41 -8.12 6.63
CA ARG A 143 -8.18 -7.37 7.88
C ARG A 143 -8.58 -5.91 7.73
N TRP A 144 -8.33 -5.32 6.56
CA TRP A 144 -8.85 -3.99 6.26
C TRP A 144 -10.39 -3.99 6.25
N LEU A 145 -11.02 -4.97 5.60
CA LEU A 145 -12.48 -5.13 5.57
C LEU A 145 -13.07 -5.32 6.98
N GLU A 146 -12.41 -6.07 7.85
CA GLU A 146 -12.84 -6.26 9.24
C GLU A 146 -12.91 -4.93 10.01
N ALA A 147 -11.94 -4.04 9.80
CA ALA A 147 -11.95 -2.69 10.38
C ALA A 147 -13.08 -1.83 9.80
N TYR A 148 -13.26 -1.83 8.47
CA TYR A 148 -14.38 -1.13 7.84
C TYR A 148 -15.74 -1.60 8.37
N GLN A 149 -15.94 -2.92 8.53
CA GLN A 149 -17.17 -3.47 9.11
C GLN A 149 -17.36 -3.07 10.58
N ALA A 150 -16.28 -2.95 11.35
CA ALA A 150 -16.33 -2.46 12.72
C ALA A 150 -16.75 -0.99 12.79
N PHE A 151 -16.22 -0.16 11.92
CA PHE A 151 -16.64 1.24 11.78
C PHE A 151 -18.12 1.33 11.40
N ARG A 152 -18.56 0.56 10.40
CA ARG A 152 -19.98 0.52 9.97
C ARG A 152 -20.94 0.09 11.09
N ALA A 153 -20.46 -0.71 12.04
CA ALA A 153 -21.20 -1.14 13.22
C ALA A 153 -21.05 -0.19 14.44
N GLY A 154 -20.34 0.94 14.31
CA GLY A 154 -20.11 1.90 15.39
C GLY A 154 -19.18 1.41 16.49
N ARG A 155 -18.36 0.38 16.22
CA ARG A 155 -17.43 -0.21 17.20
C ARG A 155 -16.08 0.49 17.28
N ILE A 156 -15.67 1.13 16.20
CA ILE A 156 -14.48 1.97 16.09
C ILE A 156 -14.86 3.25 15.34
N SER A 157 -14.08 4.31 15.50
CA SER A 157 -14.25 5.55 14.76
C SER A 157 -13.85 5.40 13.29
N GLU A 158 -14.14 6.41 12.46
CA GLU A 158 -13.68 6.42 11.06
C GLU A 158 -12.14 6.38 10.96
N MET A 159 -11.42 6.92 11.96
CA MET A 159 -9.95 6.84 12.02
C MET A 159 -9.43 5.42 12.26
N GLY A 160 -10.25 4.53 12.80
CA GLY A 160 -9.93 3.11 12.97
C GLY A 160 -9.90 2.33 11.66
N VAL A 161 -10.34 2.93 10.54
CA VAL A 161 -10.20 2.36 9.20
C VAL A 161 -8.97 2.96 8.53
N PRO A 162 -7.94 2.17 8.17
CA PRO A 162 -6.74 2.68 7.54
C PRO A 162 -7.04 3.44 6.24
N ARG A 163 -6.38 4.59 6.03
CA ARG A 163 -6.43 5.31 4.74
C ARG A 163 -5.73 4.48 3.67
N VAL A 164 -6.16 4.59 2.42
CA VAL A 164 -5.72 3.71 1.33
C VAL A 164 -5.09 4.49 0.19
N ASP A 165 -3.89 4.11 -0.24
CA ASP A 165 -3.33 4.57 -1.51
C ASP A 165 -3.87 3.69 -2.65
N LEU A 166 -4.76 4.23 -3.47
CA LEU A 166 -5.40 3.47 -4.55
C LEU A 166 -4.44 3.16 -5.69
N HIS A 167 -3.40 3.96 -5.93
CA HIS A 167 -2.44 3.68 -6.99
C HIS A 167 -1.45 2.57 -6.61
N ALA A 168 -1.28 2.32 -5.32
CA ALA A 168 -0.43 1.27 -4.76
C ALA A 168 -1.21 0.05 -4.23
N THR A 169 -2.55 0.08 -4.25
CA THR A 169 -3.40 -1.06 -3.88
C THR A 169 -3.64 -1.95 -5.10
N GLU A 170 -3.29 -3.24 -5.01
CA GLU A 170 -3.45 -4.19 -6.10
C GLU A 170 -4.92 -4.52 -6.37
N ASP A 171 -5.25 -4.76 -7.64
CA ASP A 171 -6.61 -5.05 -8.11
C ASP A 171 -7.26 -6.27 -7.46
N SER A 172 -6.46 -7.23 -6.97
CA SER A 172 -6.92 -8.42 -6.26
C SER A 172 -7.67 -8.08 -4.96
N ALA A 173 -7.49 -6.88 -4.39
CA ALA A 173 -8.26 -6.38 -3.26
C ALA A 173 -9.76 -6.25 -3.59
N LEU A 174 -10.09 -5.98 -4.86
CA LEU A 174 -11.47 -5.81 -5.34
C LEU A 174 -12.29 -7.09 -5.32
N ALA A 175 -11.65 -8.25 -5.10
CA ALA A 175 -12.37 -9.51 -4.89
C ALA A 175 -13.18 -9.54 -3.57
N LYS A 176 -12.88 -8.64 -2.61
CA LYS A 176 -13.55 -8.60 -1.30
C LYS A 176 -14.16 -7.24 -0.94
N VAL A 177 -13.67 -6.15 -1.53
CA VAL A 177 -14.07 -4.78 -1.18
C VAL A 177 -14.27 -3.97 -2.46
N ASP A 178 -15.43 -3.34 -2.60
CA ASP A 178 -15.73 -2.52 -3.76
C ASP A 178 -14.84 -1.28 -3.86
N LEU A 179 -14.49 -0.88 -5.08
CA LEU A 179 -13.66 0.30 -5.33
C LEU A 179 -14.23 1.57 -4.67
N GLU A 180 -15.55 1.74 -4.68
CA GLU A 180 -16.20 2.91 -4.07
C GLU A 180 -16.03 2.95 -2.55
N VAL A 181 -15.91 1.79 -1.90
CA VAL A 181 -15.58 1.72 -0.48
C VAL A 181 -14.15 2.18 -0.26
N PHE A 182 -13.20 1.72 -1.08
CA PHE A 182 -11.80 2.17 -0.98
C PHE A 182 -11.65 3.67 -1.24
N LYS A 183 -12.33 4.23 -2.25
CA LYS A 183 -12.32 5.67 -2.55
C LYS A 183 -12.73 6.55 -1.37
N ARG A 184 -13.67 6.08 -0.54
CA ARG A 184 -14.06 6.83 0.68
C ARG A 184 -12.89 7.02 1.66
N PHE A 185 -11.95 6.08 1.69
CA PHE A 185 -10.79 6.09 2.57
C PHE A 185 -9.49 6.46 1.84
N GLU A 186 -9.57 6.87 0.58
CA GLU A 186 -8.42 7.25 -0.24
C GLU A 186 -7.58 8.33 0.44
N VAL A 187 -6.25 8.24 0.41
CA VAL A 187 -5.37 9.32 0.87
C VAL A 187 -5.53 10.54 -0.03
N LYS A 188 -5.80 11.71 0.55
CA LYS A 188 -5.85 12.96 -0.22
C LYS A 188 -4.44 13.53 -0.26
N HIS A 189 -3.95 13.90 -1.44
CA HIS A 189 -2.61 14.46 -1.63
C HIS A 189 -2.31 15.75 -0.82
N GLU A 190 -3.33 16.37 -0.22
CA GLU A 190 -3.22 17.51 0.69
C GLU A 190 -2.70 17.12 2.10
N ASP A 191 -2.84 15.84 2.51
CA ASP A 191 -2.43 15.35 3.84
C ASP A 191 -0.90 15.11 3.93
N VAL A 192 -0.14 15.33 2.85
CA VAL A 192 1.33 15.17 2.74
C VAL A 192 1.97 16.51 2.33
N SER A 193 1.66 17.60 3.04
CA SER A 193 2.42 18.84 2.88
C SER A 193 3.71 18.78 3.71
N PRO A 194 4.89 19.05 3.14
CA PRO A 194 6.10 19.21 3.92
C PRO A 194 5.90 20.45 4.80
N ARG A 195 5.95 20.30 6.13
CA ARG A 195 6.06 21.48 7.00
C ARG A 195 7.40 22.14 6.67
N GLY A 196 7.34 23.18 5.84
CA GLY A 196 8.46 24.04 5.55
C GLY A 196 9.05 24.56 6.85
N GLY A 197 10.37 24.43 6.98
CA GLY A 197 11.12 25.06 8.05
C GLY A 197 11.00 26.57 7.96
N ASN A 198 10.83 27.19 9.13
CA ASN A 198 11.12 28.61 9.36
C ASN A 198 12.47 28.70 10.07
#